data_AF-A0A060ZDZ5-F1
#
_entry.id   AF-A0A060ZDZ5-F1
#
_cell.length_a   1.000
_cell.length_b   1.000
_cell.length_c   1.000
_cell.angle_alpha   90.00
_cell.angle_beta   90.00
_cell.angle_gamma   90.00
#
_symmetry.space_group_name_H-M   'P 1'
#
loop_
_entity.id
_entity.type
_entity.pdbx_description
1 polymer ?
#
loop_
_entity_poly.entity_id
_entity_poly.type
_entity_poly.pdbx_seq_one_letter_code
_entity_poly.pdbx_strand_id
1 'polypeptide(L)'
;MLDEGVRYEALSAAMGATVRPLSDFQRNNPGKTPENLLTVEGFLIGSVLGVTSLLQWLSPVSWLTWGLSVLFFGQDKRKVINTELFVDEATFFDREFDYDFTDVSDSESFVRGDESYKRPCGWKRIALKVLDKYGDNTWLGPNGIRTYSYPGEWPVSYHGTSEDGAKGIIQSHYKVGDGQLYGRGIYSTPDLSQASGYARDFVSKTNGKTYRMVLQNRINTAQRKICKRVDYWLVPVNDGTSEEEERRIVESSIRPYGILLKEM
;
A
#
# COMPACT_ATOMS: atom_id res chain seq x y z
N MET A 1 -6.46 -5.34 -21.35
CA MET A 1 -6.16 -4.14 -20.53
C MET A 1 -7.20 -4.01 -19.43
N LEU A 2 -6.80 -3.60 -18.23
CA LEU A 2 -7.71 -3.29 -17.14
C LEU A 2 -8.49 -2.01 -17.47
N ASP A 3 -9.79 -1.99 -17.18
CA ASP A 3 -10.63 -0.79 -17.29
C ASP A 3 -10.09 0.32 -16.36
N GLU A 4 -10.05 1.56 -16.85
CA GLU A 4 -9.53 2.71 -16.08
C GLU A 4 -10.36 2.99 -14.82
N GLY A 5 -11.68 2.86 -14.88
CA GLY A 5 -12.52 3.06 -13.69
C GLY A 5 -12.23 2.00 -12.62
N VAL A 6 -12.01 0.74 -13.03
CA VAL A 6 -11.66 -0.35 -12.10
C VAL A 6 -10.32 -0.08 -11.40
N ARG A 7 -9.35 0.56 -12.06
CA ARG A 7 -8.06 0.94 -11.44
C ARG A 7 -8.25 1.91 -10.28
N TYR A 8 -9.07 2.94 -10.46
CA TYR A 8 -9.36 3.91 -9.40
C TYR A 8 -10.22 3.32 -8.30
N GLU A 9 -11.15 2.43 -8.63
CA GLU A 9 -11.94 1.69 -7.64
C GLU A 9 -11.07 0.71 -6.83
N ALA A 10 -10.06 0.09 -7.44
CA ALA A 10 -9.08 -0.71 -6.73
C ALA A 10 -8.26 0.12 -5.73
N LEU A 11 -7.78 1.30 -6.14
CA LEU A 11 -7.15 2.22 -5.20
C LEU A 11 -8.12 2.66 -4.10
N SER A 12 -9.37 2.91 -4.45
CA SER A 12 -10.41 3.27 -3.49
C SER A 12 -10.63 2.18 -2.45
N ALA A 13 -10.63 0.91 -2.89
CA ALA A 13 -10.71 -0.25 -2.01
C ALA A 13 -9.47 -0.40 -1.13
N ALA A 14 -8.27 -0.19 -1.69
CA ALA A 14 -7.00 -0.21 -0.93
C ALA A 14 -6.93 0.89 0.13
N MET A 15 -7.50 2.04 -0.19
CA MET A 15 -7.41 3.28 0.58
C MET A 15 -8.71 3.59 1.31
N GLY A 16 -9.68 2.68 1.43
CA GLY A 16 -11.00 2.94 2.05
C GLY A 16 -11.58 4.36 1.87
N ALA A 17 -11.37 4.96 0.70
CA ALA A 17 -11.59 6.36 0.36
C ALA A 17 -11.98 6.42 -1.12
N THR A 18 -12.62 7.50 -1.56
CA THR A 18 -12.93 7.65 -3.00
C THR A 18 -11.72 8.20 -3.72
N VAL A 19 -11.12 7.43 -4.62
CA VAL A 19 -9.99 7.87 -5.43
C VAL A 19 -10.46 8.17 -6.85
N ARG A 20 -10.04 9.32 -7.41
CA ARG A 20 -10.39 9.79 -8.75
C ARG A 20 -9.16 10.25 -9.54
N PRO A 21 -9.22 10.28 -10.88
CA PRO A 21 -8.20 10.93 -11.69
C PRO A 21 -8.09 12.43 -11.38
N LEU A 22 -6.88 12.97 -11.38
CA LEU A 22 -6.66 14.42 -11.26
C LEU A 22 -7.38 15.23 -12.37
N SER A 23 -7.53 14.65 -13.56
CA SER A 23 -8.23 15.27 -14.68
C SER A 23 -9.71 15.58 -14.38
N ASP A 24 -10.37 14.81 -13.51
CA ASP A 24 -11.74 15.09 -13.08
C ASP A 24 -11.82 16.37 -12.24
N PHE A 25 -10.86 16.60 -11.34
CA PHE A 25 -10.77 17.84 -10.57
C PHE A 25 -10.47 19.04 -11.48
N GLN A 26 -9.50 18.88 -12.37
CA GLN A 26 -9.02 19.95 -13.25
C GLN A 26 -10.07 20.37 -14.29
N ARG A 27 -11.00 19.49 -14.68
CA ARG A 27 -12.11 19.82 -15.58
C ARG A 27 -12.95 20.99 -15.07
N ASN A 28 -13.16 21.05 -13.75
CA ASN A 28 -13.90 22.13 -13.10
C ASN A 28 -12.98 23.21 -12.50
N ASN A 29 -11.67 22.95 -12.42
CA ASN A 29 -10.68 23.82 -11.81
C ASN A 29 -9.39 23.90 -12.65
N PRO A 30 -9.41 24.50 -13.85
CA PRO A 30 -8.26 24.50 -14.74
C PRO A 30 -7.03 25.13 -14.08
N GLY A 31 -5.88 24.44 -14.16
CA GLY A 31 -4.60 24.92 -13.62
C GLY A 31 -4.44 24.87 -12.10
N LYS A 32 -5.43 24.32 -11.37
CA LYS A 32 -5.35 24.15 -9.92
C LYS A 32 -4.94 22.71 -9.54
N THR A 33 -4.29 22.60 -8.39
CA THR A 33 -3.97 21.32 -7.74
C THR A 33 -4.88 21.15 -6.53
N PRO A 34 -5.52 19.97 -6.36
CA PRO A 34 -6.34 19.71 -5.18
C PRO A 34 -5.47 19.56 -3.92
N GLU A 35 -5.98 19.99 -2.77
CA GLU A 35 -5.29 19.82 -1.47
C GLU A 35 -5.12 18.33 -1.10
N ASN A 36 -6.05 17.50 -1.55
CA ASN A 36 -6.12 16.06 -1.35
C ASN A 36 -5.51 15.27 -2.53
N LEU A 37 -4.42 15.78 -3.11
CA LEU A 37 -3.64 15.05 -4.11
C LEU A 37 -2.87 13.89 -3.45
N LEU A 38 -3.14 12.67 -3.90
CA LEU A 38 -2.43 11.46 -3.48
C LEU A 38 -1.24 11.21 -4.41
N THR A 39 -0.03 11.39 -3.89
CA THR A 39 1.20 10.99 -4.58
C THR A 39 1.50 9.51 -4.34
N VAL A 40 2.33 8.90 -5.20
CA VAL A 40 2.78 7.52 -4.99
C VAL A 40 3.54 7.37 -3.68
N GLU A 41 4.36 8.35 -3.29
CA GLU A 41 5.01 8.40 -1.98
C GLU A 41 3.98 8.49 -0.85
N GLY A 42 2.95 9.31 -1.01
CA GLY A 42 1.83 9.38 -0.06
C GLY A 42 1.15 8.03 0.15
N PHE A 43 0.95 7.27 -0.93
CA PHE A 43 0.41 5.91 -0.89
C PHE A 43 1.37 4.88 -0.26
N LEU A 44 2.66 4.99 -0.57
CA LEU A 44 3.69 4.02 -0.17
C LEU A 44 4.22 4.23 1.26
N ILE A 45 4.38 5.50 1.64
CA ILE A 45 5.19 5.98 2.76
C ILE A 45 4.35 6.81 3.74
N GLY A 46 3.19 7.30 3.32
CA GLY A 46 2.27 8.01 4.20
C GLY A 46 2.67 9.45 4.48
N SER A 47 2.07 10.38 3.72
CA SER A 47 1.90 11.78 4.13
C SER A 47 0.82 12.45 3.28
N VAL A 48 -0.45 12.01 3.38
CA VAL A 48 -1.57 12.75 2.81
C VAL A 48 -2.69 12.83 3.84
N LEU A 49 -2.43 13.61 4.89
CA LEU A 49 -3.35 14.52 5.57
C LEU A 49 -2.49 15.38 6.54
N GLY A 50 -1.48 16.04 5.96
CA GLY A 50 -0.82 17.18 6.59
C GLY A 50 -1.34 18.43 5.91
N VAL A 51 -2.52 18.91 6.29
CA VAL A 51 -2.84 20.32 6.03
C VAL A 51 -1.86 21.10 6.90
N THR A 52 -0.76 21.54 6.31
CA THR A 52 0.03 22.64 6.85
C THR A 52 -0.86 23.88 6.82
N SER A 53 -1.68 24.10 7.85
CA SER A 53 -2.13 25.45 8.13
C SER A 53 -1.03 26.14 8.92
N LEU A 54 -0.34 27.06 8.25
CA LEU A 54 0.33 28.20 8.89
C LEU A 54 -0.54 28.78 10.01
N LEU A 55 0.14 29.33 11.03
CA LEU A 55 -0.31 29.89 12.33
C LEU A 55 0.00 28.88 13.46
N GLN A 56 0.97 29.09 14.38
CA GLN A 56 1.39 30.32 15.03
C GLN A 56 2.88 30.27 15.41
N TRP A 57 3.67 31.19 14.86
CA TRP A 57 4.79 31.79 15.57
C TRP A 57 4.28 33.05 16.24
N LEU A 58 3.90 32.99 17.52
CA LEU A 58 3.93 34.12 18.46
C LEU A 58 4.06 33.58 19.89
N SER A 59 5.31 33.37 20.30
CA SER A 59 5.95 33.61 21.62
C SER A 59 5.26 33.26 22.96
N PRO A 60 6.06 33.05 24.04
CA PRO A 60 5.88 32.00 25.03
C PRO A 60 5.15 32.48 26.28
N VAL A 61 4.21 31.69 26.81
CA VAL A 61 3.87 31.74 28.23
C VAL A 61 3.60 30.32 28.73
N SER A 62 4.44 29.93 29.67
CA SER A 62 4.38 28.71 30.47
C SER A 62 3.11 28.69 31.36
N TRP A 63 2.82 27.50 31.91
CA TRP A 63 2.02 27.25 33.13
C TRP A 63 0.48 27.39 33.17
N LEU A 64 -0.26 27.38 32.06
CA LEU A 64 -1.73 27.19 32.11
C LEU A 64 -2.27 26.32 30.97
N THR A 65 -2.44 25.01 31.21
CA THR A 65 -3.50 24.14 30.64
C THR A 65 -3.46 22.75 31.30
N TRP A 66 -3.47 22.71 32.64
CA TRP A 66 -3.66 21.48 33.42
C TRP A 66 -5.15 21.13 33.62
N GLY A 67 -6.01 21.45 32.64
CA GLY A 67 -7.46 21.46 32.84
C GLY A 67 -8.33 21.24 31.60
N LEU A 68 -7.85 20.57 30.55
CA LEU A 68 -8.66 20.17 29.38
C LEU A 68 -8.43 18.72 28.91
N SER A 69 -7.76 17.90 29.71
CA SER A 69 -7.33 16.54 29.30
C SER A 69 -8.36 15.42 29.56
N VAL A 70 -9.67 15.71 29.65
CA VAL A 70 -10.70 14.71 30.04
C VAL A 70 -11.92 14.64 29.09
N LEU A 71 -11.83 15.10 27.83
CA LEU A 71 -12.98 15.05 26.91
C LEU A 71 -12.78 14.34 25.55
N PHE A 72 -11.75 13.50 25.38
CA PHE A 72 -11.63 12.66 24.17
C PHE A 72 -11.44 11.16 24.42
N PHE A 73 -11.69 10.68 25.64
CA PHE A 73 -11.90 9.25 25.91
C PHE A 73 -13.38 8.99 26.16
N GLY A 74 -14.12 8.75 25.09
CA GLY A 74 -15.54 8.40 25.20
C GLY A 74 -16.28 8.52 23.87
N GLN A 75 -16.34 7.39 23.15
CA GLN A 75 -17.24 7.10 22.02
C GLN A 75 -17.39 8.18 20.92
N ASP A 76 -16.80 7.91 19.75
CA ASP A 76 -17.57 8.13 18.52
C ASP A 76 -17.29 7.06 17.46
N LYS A 77 -18.09 5.99 17.47
CA LYS A 77 -18.35 5.16 16.30
C LYS A 77 -19.39 5.87 15.43
N ARG A 78 -19.03 6.95 14.71
CA ARG A 78 -19.77 7.49 13.54
C ARG A 78 -19.21 8.85 13.03
N LYS A 79 -18.21 8.79 12.17
CA LYS A 79 -18.17 9.65 10.97
C LYS A 79 -17.32 8.95 9.91
N VAL A 80 -17.97 8.24 8.98
CA VAL A 80 -17.32 7.87 7.72
C VAL A 80 -17.06 9.20 7.02
N ILE A 81 -15.86 9.75 7.19
CA ILE A 81 -15.41 10.88 6.38
C ILE A 81 -15.30 10.29 4.99
N ASN A 82 -16.16 10.72 4.07
CA ASN A 82 -16.10 10.31 2.68
C ASN A 82 -14.92 11.04 2.05
N THR A 83 -13.70 10.63 2.41
CA THR A 83 -12.46 11.25 1.94
C THR A 83 -12.36 10.99 0.46
N GLU A 84 -12.36 12.06 -0.33
CA GLU A 84 -12.00 12.00 -1.73
C GLU A 84 -10.49 12.23 -1.86
N LEU A 85 -9.83 11.56 -2.79
CA LEU A 85 -8.42 11.71 -3.11
C LEU A 85 -8.27 11.77 -4.63
N PHE A 86 -7.33 12.58 -5.12
CA PHE A 86 -7.04 12.70 -6.55
C PHE A 86 -5.67 12.14 -6.88
N VAL A 87 -5.56 11.42 -8.00
CA VAL A 87 -4.32 10.79 -8.45
C VAL A 87 -3.97 11.27 -9.86
N ASP A 88 -2.75 11.77 -10.03
CA ASP A 88 -2.16 11.98 -11.34
C ASP A 88 -1.59 10.66 -11.87
N GLU A 89 -2.18 10.14 -12.95
CA GLU A 89 -1.77 8.85 -13.52
C GLU A 89 -0.30 8.79 -13.89
N ALA A 90 0.23 9.88 -14.46
CA ALA A 90 1.57 9.88 -15.05
C ALA A 90 2.68 9.75 -13.99
N THR A 91 2.38 10.18 -12.77
CA THR A 91 3.30 10.19 -11.63
C THR A 91 2.99 9.10 -10.60
N PHE A 92 1.78 8.54 -10.62
CA PHE A 92 1.37 7.51 -9.67
C PHE A 92 1.53 6.07 -10.20
N PHE A 93 1.13 5.84 -11.45
CA PHE A 93 1.19 4.53 -12.09
C PHE A 93 2.37 4.43 -13.04
N ASP A 94 2.86 3.22 -13.20
CA ASP A 94 3.91 2.90 -14.17
C ASP A 94 3.35 1.96 -15.25
N ARG A 95 2.49 2.51 -16.12
CA ARG A 95 1.63 1.72 -17.04
C ARG A 95 2.42 0.80 -17.97
N GLU A 96 3.68 1.12 -18.29
CA GLU A 96 4.55 0.25 -19.09
C GLU A 96 4.81 -1.10 -18.40
N PHE A 97 4.73 -1.14 -17.07
CA PHE A 97 4.93 -2.34 -16.26
C PHE A 97 3.61 -2.96 -15.77
N ASP A 98 2.46 -2.46 -16.21
CA ASP A 98 1.22 -3.22 -16.02
C ASP A 98 1.35 -4.58 -16.71
N TYR A 99 0.78 -5.62 -16.09
CA TYR A 99 0.86 -6.95 -16.67
C TYR A 99 -0.43 -7.74 -16.44
N ASP A 100 -0.95 -8.33 -17.51
CA ASP A 100 -2.14 -9.16 -17.47
C ASP A 100 -1.73 -10.63 -17.38
N PHE A 101 -1.81 -11.20 -16.18
CA PHE A 101 -1.55 -12.63 -15.97
C PHE A 101 -2.81 -13.48 -16.04
N THR A 102 -3.97 -12.93 -16.45
CA THR A 102 -5.27 -13.63 -16.40
C THR A 102 -5.22 -15.00 -17.09
N ASP A 103 -4.65 -15.04 -18.30
CA ASP A 103 -4.55 -16.25 -19.12
C ASP A 103 -3.14 -16.86 -19.11
N VAL A 104 -2.30 -16.46 -18.16
CA VAL A 104 -0.92 -16.94 -18.03
C VAL A 104 -0.89 -18.18 -17.16
N SER A 105 -0.20 -19.22 -17.66
CA SER A 105 0.14 -20.42 -16.91
C SER A 105 1.63 -20.66 -17.01
N ASP A 106 2.31 -20.65 -15.88
CA ASP A 106 3.76 -20.83 -15.82
C ASP A 106 4.14 -22.30 -15.67
N SER A 107 5.02 -22.78 -16.55
CA SER A 107 5.77 -24.03 -16.36
C SER A 107 7.19 -23.79 -15.85
N GLU A 108 7.67 -22.55 -15.92
CA GLU A 108 9.01 -22.16 -15.50
C GLU A 108 9.05 -21.77 -14.00
N SER A 109 10.22 -21.92 -13.39
CA SER A 109 10.49 -21.43 -12.04
C SER A 109 11.09 -20.03 -12.10
N PHE A 110 10.43 -19.05 -11.48
CA PHE A 110 10.94 -17.69 -11.36
C PHE A 110 11.58 -17.51 -9.99
N VAL A 111 12.61 -16.67 -9.93
CA VAL A 111 13.36 -16.39 -8.69
C VAL A 111 13.54 -14.88 -8.57
N ARG A 112 13.39 -14.35 -7.35
CA ARG A 112 13.68 -12.94 -7.00
C ARG A 112 14.30 -12.88 -5.62
N GLY A 113 15.38 -12.11 -5.48
CA GLY A 113 16.12 -12.00 -4.21
C GLY A 113 16.49 -13.35 -3.60
N ASP A 114 16.94 -14.26 -4.47
CA ASP A 114 17.37 -15.64 -4.16
C ASP A 114 16.30 -16.56 -3.57
N GLU A 115 15.03 -16.19 -3.75
CA GLU A 115 13.88 -17.00 -3.33
C GLU A 115 12.90 -17.24 -4.48
N SER A 116 12.22 -18.39 -4.41
CA SER A 116 11.22 -18.77 -5.39
C SER A 116 10.10 -17.72 -5.46
N TYR A 117 9.80 -17.27 -6.68
CA TYR A 117 8.75 -16.32 -6.98
C TYR A 117 7.67 -17.00 -7.81
N LYS A 118 6.49 -17.22 -7.22
CA LYS A 118 5.30 -17.62 -7.99
C LYS A 118 4.68 -16.37 -8.57
N ARG A 119 4.77 -16.17 -9.90
CA ARG A 119 4.10 -15.05 -10.57
C ARG A 119 2.60 -15.13 -10.33
N PRO A 120 1.89 -13.98 -10.28
CA PRO A 120 0.48 -13.94 -9.92
C PRO A 120 -0.42 -14.39 -11.09
N CYS A 121 -0.21 -15.61 -11.59
CA CYS A 121 -1.01 -16.24 -12.66
C CYS A 121 -2.50 -16.22 -12.29
N GLY A 122 -3.35 -15.81 -13.23
CA GLY A 122 -4.78 -15.56 -13.01
C GLY A 122 -5.14 -14.19 -12.43
N TRP A 123 -4.19 -13.25 -12.34
CA TRP A 123 -4.42 -11.89 -11.83
C TRP A 123 -3.97 -10.82 -12.83
N LYS A 124 -4.51 -9.61 -12.72
CA LYS A 124 -4.00 -8.41 -13.37
C LYS A 124 -3.14 -7.64 -12.38
N ARG A 125 -1.98 -7.16 -12.81
CA ARG A 125 -1.10 -6.29 -12.04
C ARG A 125 -1.17 -4.86 -12.56
N ILE A 126 -1.50 -3.94 -11.67
CA ILE A 126 -1.27 -2.51 -11.81
C ILE A 126 0.08 -2.18 -11.20
N ALA A 127 1.00 -1.58 -11.95
CA ALA A 127 2.30 -1.17 -11.45
C ALA A 127 2.28 0.25 -10.87
N LEU A 128 2.99 0.42 -9.75
CA LEU A 128 3.18 1.71 -9.07
C LEU A 128 4.50 2.35 -9.50
N LYS A 129 4.54 3.68 -9.55
CA LYS A 129 5.73 4.44 -9.95
C LYS A 129 6.75 4.57 -8.80
N VAL A 130 7.47 3.49 -8.56
CA VAL A 130 8.30 3.31 -7.34
C VAL A 130 9.79 3.59 -7.52
N LEU A 131 10.24 3.85 -8.76
CA LEU A 131 11.65 4.19 -9.01
C LEU A 131 12.04 5.46 -8.25
N ASP A 132 13.22 5.39 -7.63
CA ASP A 132 13.84 6.46 -6.84
C ASP A 132 13.04 6.88 -5.59
N LYS A 133 12.01 6.10 -5.21
CA LYS A 133 11.18 6.37 -4.01
C LYS A 133 11.76 5.84 -2.71
N TYR A 134 12.75 4.97 -2.79
CA TYR A 134 13.30 4.26 -1.63
C TYR A 134 14.84 4.26 -1.58
N GLY A 135 15.45 5.32 -2.11
CA GLY A 135 16.89 5.39 -2.32
C GLY A 135 17.28 4.70 -3.62
N ASP A 136 18.20 3.73 -3.56
CA ASP A 136 18.58 2.96 -4.75
C ASP A 136 17.46 2.01 -5.20
N ASN A 137 17.53 1.56 -6.46
CA ASN A 137 16.52 0.68 -7.07
C ASN A 137 16.93 -0.81 -7.10
N THR A 138 18.04 -1.19 -6.46
CA THR A 138 18.58 -2.55 -6.52
C THR A 138 17.60 -3.58 -5.97
N TRP A 139 16.85 -3.20 -4.93
CA TRP A 139 15.80 -4.02 -4.32
C TRP A 139 14.71 -4.48 -5.31
N LEU A 140 14.43 -3.70 -6.36
CA LEU A 140 13.44 -4.03 -7.39
C LEU A 140 14.02 -4.98 -8.44
N GLY A 141 15.30 -4.79 -8.76
CA GLY A 141 16.03 -5.51 -9.79
C GLY A 141 15.86 -4.92 -11.19
N PRO A 142 16.64 -5.39 -12.19
CA PRO A 142 16.51 -4.93 -13.57
C PRO A 142 15.15 -5.31 -14.18
N ASN A 143 14.75 -4.55 -15.20
CA ASN A 143 13.56 -4.84 -15.98
C ASN A 143 13.64 -6.23 -16.66
N GLY A 144 12.49 -6.84 -16.91
CA GLY A 144 12.36 -8.04 -17.72
C GLY A 144 11.77 -9.25 -16.98
N ILE A 145 11.19 -10.15 -17.77
CA ILE A 145 10.79 -11.49 -17.33
C ILE A 145 12.09 -12.32 -17.21
N ARG A 146 12.37 -12.82 -16.01
CA ARG A 146 13.64 -13.45 -15.67
C ARG A 146 13.41 -14.61 -14.71
N THR A 147 14.12 -15.71 -14.92
CA THR A 147 14.07 -16.92 -14.07
C THR A 147 15.18 -16.95 -13.01
N TYR A 148 15.98 -15.88 -12.89
CA TYR A 148 17.11 -15.76 -11.95
C TYR A 148 17.08 -14.41 -11.21
N SER A 149 17.71 -14.38 -10.02
CA SER A 149 17.89 -13.17 -9.20
C SER A 149 18.98 -12.25 -9.76
N TYR A 150 18.87 -10.96 -9.47
CA TYR A 150 19.99 -10.03 -9.58
C TYR A 150 20.55 -9.70 -8.19
N PRO A 151 21.87 -9.51 -8.02
CA PRO A 151 22.45 -9.19 -6.71
C PRO A 151 21.78 -7.99 -6.05
N GLY A 152 21.40 -8.13 -4.78
CA GLY A 152 20.74 -7.08 -3.99
C GLY A 152 19.23 -6.94 -4.20
N GLU A 153 18.64 -7.72 -5.12
CA GLU A 153 17.19 -7.80 -5.24
C GLU A 153 16.53 -8.31 -3.97
N TRP A 154 15.34 -7.81 -3.70
CA TRP A 154 14.53 -8.31 -2.60
C TRP A 154 13.52 -9.35 -3.14
N PRO A 155 13.22 -10.41 -2.37
CA PRO A 155 12.18 -11.36 -2.72
C PRO A 155 10.80 -10.72 -2.77
N VAL A 156 9.89 -11.36 -3.50
CA VAL A 156 8.50 -10.91 -3.66
C VAL A 156 7.64 -11.47 -2.54
N SER A 157 6.78 -10.63 -1.96
CA SER A 157 5.74 -11.06 -1.03
C SER A 157 4.40 -10.40 -1.34
N TYR A 158 3.34 -10.96 -0.78
CA TYR A 158 1.97 -10.54 -0.97
C TYR A 158 1.32 -10.19 0.37
N HIS A 159 0.52 -9.13 0.37
CA HIS A 159 -0.25 -8.70 1.53
C HIS A 159 -1.72 -8.53 1.14
N GLY A 160 -2.58 -9.39 1.69
CA GLY A 160 -4.03 -9.20 1.61
C GLY A 160 -4.47 -8.26 2.72
N THR A 161 -5.27 -7.25 2.37
CA THR A 161 -5.76 -6.27 3.34
C THR A 161 -7.28 -6.38 3.52
N SER A 162 -7.75 -6.25 4.76
CA SER A 162 -9.17 -6.12 5.10
C SER A 162 -9.63 -4.66 4.95
N GLU A 163 -10.92 -4.34 5.09
CA GLU A 163 -11.40 -2.94 5.05
C GLU A 163 -10.78 -2.08 6.16
N ASP A 164 -10.50 -2.65 7.34
CA ASP A 164 -9.85 -1.94 8.44
C ASP A 164 -8.32 -1.84 8.23
N GLY A 165 -7.72 -2.82 7.54
CA GLY A 165 -6.33 -2.73 7.08
C GLY A 165 -6.15 -1.70 5.95
N ALA A 166 -7.12 -1.61 5.03
CA ALA A 166 -7.20 -0.60 3.99
C ALA A 166 -7.36 0.80 4.60
N LYS A 167 -8.13 0.91 5.70
CA LYS A 167 -8.21 2.13 6.53
C LYS A 167 -6.87 2.56 7.14
N GLY A 168 -5.98 1.62 7.43
CA GLY A 168 -4.60 1.90 7.84
C GLY A 168 -3.72 2.48 6.73
N ILE A 169 -3.89 1.97 5.50
CA ILE A 169 -3.15 2.45 4.30
C ILE A 169 -3.55 3.89 3.95
N ILE A 170 -4.79 4.31 4.23
CA ILE A 170 -5.29 5.69 4.02
C ILE A 170 -4.45 6.74 4.72
N GLN A 171 -3.90 6.40 5.88
CA GLN A 171 -3.47 7.43 6.84
C GLN A 171 -1.95 7.51 7.01
N SER A 172 -1.22 6.40 6.89
CA SER A 172 0.24 6.43 6.81
C SER A 172 0.82 5.02 6.65
N HIS A 173 1.48 4.74 5.51
CA HIS A 173 2.26 3.52 5.22
C HIS A 173 1.58 2.18 5.62
N TYR A 174 2.30 1.05 5.58
CA TYR A 174 1.83 -0.15 6.27
C TYR A 174 1.78 0.14 7.78
N LYS A 175 0.61 0.01 8.39
CA LYS A 175 0.45 0.03 9.85
C LYS A 175 0.38 -1.38 10.40
N VAL A 176 0.92 -1.56 11.59
CA VAL A 176 0.73 -2.79 12.34
C VAL A 176 -0.76 -3.02 12.57
N GLY A 177 -1.26 -4.16 12.07
CA GLY A 177 -2.63 -4.60 12.31
C GLY A 177 -2.82 -5.31 13.65
N ASP A 178 -4.08 -5.55 14.01
CA ASP A 178 -4.45 -6.26 15.24
C ASP A 178 -4.06 -7.75 15.22
N GLY A 179 -3.86 -8.31 14.04
CA GLY A 179 -3.45 -9.71 13.85
C GLY A 179 -1.97 -9.91 14.21
N GLN A 180 -1.68 -10.36 15.43
CA GLN A 180 -0.31 -10.50 15.96
C GLN A 180 0.06 -11.94 16.33
N LEU A 181 -0.46 -12.92 15.58
CA LEU A 181 -0.32 -14.36 15.88
C LEU A 181 1.15 -14.80 16.08
N TYR A 182 2.09 -14.18 15.37
CA TYR A 182 3.53 -14.45 15.45
C TYR A 182 4.35 -13.26 15.99
N GLY A 183 3.67 -12.28 16.59
CA GLY A 183 4.25 -11.04 17.09
C GLY A 183 3.69 -9.78 16.42
N ARG A 184 3.92 -8.62 17.03
CA ARG A 184 3.55 -7.31 16.50
C ARG A 184 4.38 -6.98 15.26
N GLY A 185 3.72 -6.55 14.17
CA GLY A 185 4.41 -6.18 12.93
C GLY A 185 3.55 -6.22 11.67
N ILE A 186 4.22 -6.09 10.52
CA ILE A 186 3.60 -6.20 9.18
C ILE A 186 3.76 -7.61 8.65
N TYR A 187 2.63 -8.24 8.31
CA TYR A 187 2.60 -9.59 7.76
C TYR A 187 2.55 -9.57 6.24
N SER A 188 3.30 -10.47 5.60
CA SER A 188 3.17 -10.78 4.18
C SER A 188 3.49 -12.26 3.96
N THR A 189 3.38 -12.76 2.74
CA THR A 189 3.67 -14.17 2.42
C THR A 189 4.15 -14.29 0.97
N PRO A 190 5.06 -15.22 0.62
CA PRO A 190 5.39 -15.51 -0.78
C PRO A 190 4.25 -16.24 -1.50
N ASP A 191 3.22 -16.72 -0.78
CA ASP A 191 2.09 -17.42 -1.37
C ASP A 191 0.89 -16.49 -1.57
N LEU A 192 0.61 -16.15 -2.83
CA LEU A 192 -0.52 -15.30 -3.20
C LEU A 192 -1.88 -15.89 -2.79
N SER A 193 -2.03 -17.22 -2.76
CA SER A 193 -3.28 -17.85 -2.32
C SER A 193 -3.53 -17.62 -0.83
N GLN A 194 -2.48 -17.69 -0.02
CA GLN A 194 -2.54 -17.37 1.42
C GLN A 194 -2.87 -15.90 1.64
N ALA A 195 -2.23 -14.97 0.91
CA ALA A 195 -2.56 -13.54 0.99
C ALA A 195 -4.01 -13.25 0.55
N SER A 196 -4.47 -13.91 -0.52
CA SER A 196 -5.84 -13.80 -1.04
C SER A 196 -6.90 -14.19 -0.01
N GLY A 197 -6.59 -15.09 0.94
CA GLY A 197 -7.49 -15.45 2.04
C GLY A 197 -7.77 -14.31 3.03
N TYR A 198 -6.92 -13.28 3.06
CA TYR A 198 -7.09 -12.08 3.90
C TYR A 198 -7.61 -10.87 3.11
N ALA A 199 -7.63 -10.95 1.78
CA ALA A 199 -8.12 -9.90 0.92
C ALA A 199 -9.66 -9.84 0.94
N ARG A 200 -10.19 -8.62 0.87
CA ARG A 200 -11.62 -8.40 0.63
C ARG A 200 -11.90 -8.18 -0.85
N ASP A 201 -13.13 -8.53 -1.20
CA ASP A 201 -13.69 -8.29 -2.53
C ASP A 201 -14.41 -6.93 -2.57
N PHE A 202 -14.38 -6.27 -3.72
CA PHE A 202 -15.19 -5.08 -4.00
C PHE A 202 -15.95 -5.25 -5.31
N VAL A 203 -17.14 -4.68 -5.39
CA VAL A 203 -17.92 -4.63 -6.63
C VAL A 203 -17.59 -3.34 -7.37
N SER A 204 -17.12 -3.48 -8.61
CA SER A 204 -16.84 -2.36 -9.48
C SER A 204 -18.13 -1.66 -9.88
N LYS A 205 -18.20 -0.34 -9.71
CA LYS A 205 -19.33 0.46 -10.20
C LYS A 205 -19.20 0.71 -11.70
N THR A 206 -17.98 0.66 -12.21
CA THR A 206 -17.66 0.88 -13.63
C THR A 206 -18.20 -0.25 -14.51
N ASN A 207 -18.05 -1.51 -14.09
CA ASN A 207 -18.44 -2.65 -14.93
C ASN A 207 -19.32 -3.71 -14.23
N GLY A 208 -19.68 -3.52 -12.95
CA GLY A 208 -20.54 -4.42 -12.18
C GLY A 208 -19.89 -5.73 -11.72
N LYS A 209 -18.60 -5.95 -12.02
CA LYS A 209 -17.88 -7.19 -11.67
C LYS A 209 -17.31 -7.12 -10.26
N THR A 210 -17.12 -8.29 -9.64
CA THR A 210 -16.48 -8.40 -8.34
C THR A 210 -14.99 -8.65 -8.51
N TYR A 211 -14.17 -7.89 -7.78
CA TYR A 211 -12.73 -8.00 -7.81
C TYR A 211 -12.16 -8.24 -6.42
N ARG A 212 -11.19 -9.15 -6.32
CA ARG A 212 -10.31 -9.30 -5.16
C ARG A 212 -9.03 -8.53 -5.37
N MET A 213 -8.56 -7.86 -4.32
CA MET A 213 -7.34 -7.04 -4.37
C MET A 213 -6.26 -7.52 -3.39
N VAL A 214 -5.01 -7.63 -3.86
CA VAL A 214 -3.83 -7.96 -3.05
C VAL A 214 -2.70 -6.98 -3.37
N LEU A 215 -1.95 -6.55 -2.36
CA LEU A 215 -0.72 -5.77 -2.59
C LEU A 215 0.46 -6.70 -2.87
N GLN A 216 1.22 -6.36 -3.89
CA GLN A 216 2.47 -7.03 -4.24
C GLN A 216 3.65 -6.17 -3.76
N ASN A 217 4.55 -6.80 -3.02
CA ASN A 217 5.64 -6.14 -2.32
C ASN A 217 6.99 -6.77 -2.66
N ARG A 218 8.05 -6.00 -2.42
CA ARG A 218 9.39 -6.52 -2.17
C ARG A 218 9.69 -6.43 -0.69
N ILE A 219 10.41 -7.41 -0.14
CA ILE A 219 10.70 -7.47 1.29
C ILE A 219 12.18 -7.72 1.56
N ASN A 220 12.75 -6.96 2.48
CA ASN A 220 14.13 -7.08 2.90
C ASN A 220 14.32 -8.33 3.78
N THR A 221 15.18 -9.24 3.33
CA THR A 221 15.47 -10.50 4.05
C THR A 221 16.14 -10.27 5.40
N ALA A 222 16.90 -9.17 5.55
CA ALA A 222 17.59 -8.84 6.79
C ALA A 222 16.66 -8.33 7.89
N GLN A 223 15.48 -7.81 7.53
CA GLN A 223 14.53 -7.20 8.46
C GLN A 223 13.30 -8.07 8.75
N ARG A 224 13.15 -9.19 8.05
CA ARG A 224 11.98 -10.08 8.19
C ARG A 224 12.26 -11.29 9.08
N LYS A 225 11.20 -11.84 9.66
CA LYS A 225 11.17 -13.13 10.35
C LYS A 225 10.29 -14.11 9.57
N ILE A 226 10.76 -15.34 9.37
CA ILE A 226 9.96 -16.42 8.77
C ILE A 226 9.19 -17.15 9.86
N CYS A 227 7.86 -17.18 9.75
CA CYS A 227 6.95 -17.78 10.72
C CYS A 227 6.71 -19.27 10.40
N LYS A 228 7.08 -20.15 11.34
CA LYS A 228 7.29 -21.60 11.15
C LYS A 228 6.10 -22.48 10.70
N ARG A 229 4.90 -21.94 10.46
CA ARG A 229 3.69 -22.77 10.23
C ARG A 229 3.00 -22.61 8.87
N VAL A 230 3.21 -21.51 8.15
CA VAL A 230 2.28 -21.06 7.09
C VAL A 230 2.97 -20.14 6.06
N ASP A 231 4.30 -20.16 6.01
CA ASP A 231 5.11 -19.26 5.17
C ASP A 231 4.69 -17.79 5.27
N TYR A 232 4.31 -17.33 6.48
CA TYR A 232 4.21 -15.91 6.73
C TYR A 232 5.59 -15.33 6.97
N TRP A 233 5.80 -14.13 6.44
CA TRP A 233 6.93 -13.28 6.72
C TRP A 233 6.45 -12.09 7.52
N LEU A 234 7.12 -11.84 8.63
CA LEU A 234 6.81 -10.77 9.56
C LEU A 234 7.93 -9.75 9.54
N VAL A 235 7.62 -8.49 9.23
CA VAL A 235 8.46 -7.35 9.61
C VAL A 235 8.09 -6.99 11.05
N PRO A 236 8.93 -7.31 12.05
CA PRO A 236 8.59 -7.10 13.44
C PRO A 236 8.66 -5.60 13.79
N VAL A 237 7.70 -5.13 14.58
CA VAL A 237 7.73 -3.79 15.16
C VAL A 237 7.45 -3.93 16.65
N ASN A 238 8.37 -3.46 17.50
CA ASN A 238 8.27 -3.63 18.94
C ASN A 238 7.09 -2.84 19.53
N ASP A 239 6.62 -3.27 20.69
CA ASP A 239 5.63 -2.50 21.46
C ASP A 239 6.24 -1.18 21.94
N GLY A 240 5.48 -0.09 21.86
CA GLY A 240 5.94 1.24 22.24
C GLY A 240 6.87 1.93 21.22
N THR A 241 7.11 1.34 20.04
CA THR A 241 7.78 2.02 18.93
C THR A 241 6.99 3.27 18.52
N SER A 242 7.68 4.41 18.37
CA SER A 242 7.06 5.67 17.90
C SER A 242 6.59 5.54 16.45
N GLU A 243 5.61 6.35 16.04
CA GLU A 243 5.12 6.35 14.66
C GLU A 243 6.23 6.61 13.63
N GLU A 244 7.14 7.53 13.94
CA GLU A 244 8.27 7.84 13.06
C GLU A 244 9.23 6.65 12.91
N GLU A 245 9.49 5.93 13.99
CA GLU A 245 10.37 4.76 13.95
C GLU A 245 9.68 3.55 13.30
N GLU A 246 8.39 3.35 13.53
CA GLU A 246 7.59 2.34 12.82
C GLU A 246 7.65 2.59 11.31
N ARG A 247 7.50 3.85 10.88
CA ARG A 247 7.63 4.26 9.48
C ARG A 247 9.00 3.89 8.91
N ARG A 248 10.09 4.22 9.62
CA ARG A 248 11.47 3.89 9.19
C ARG A 248 11.70 2.38 9.09
N ILE A 249 11.18 1.60 10.04
CA ILE A 249 11.24 0.14 10.01
C ILE A 249 10.50 -0.37 8.77
N VAL A 250 9.27 0.10 8.53
CA VAL A 250 8.46 -0.34 7.39
C VAL A 250 9.13 0.00 6.05
N GLU A 251 9.53 1.25 5.83
CA GLU A 251 10.18 1.69 4.58
C GLU A 251 11.46 0.92 4.24
N SER A 252 12.24 0.56 5.26
CA SER A 252 13.49 -0.20 5.11
C SER A 252 13.27 -1.72 5.00
N SER A 253 12.05 -2.19 5.22
CA SER A 253 11.74 -3.62 5.34
C SER A 253 10.79 -4.16 4.27
N ILE A 254 9.77 -3.41 3.87
CA ILE A 254 8.76 -3.87 2.91
C ILE A 254 8.26 -2.73 2.03
N ARG A 255 8.23 -2.96 0.71
CA ARG A 255 7.96 -1.94 -0.30
C ARG A 255 6.89 -2.42 -1.28
N PRO A 256 5.66 -1.89 -1.25
CA PRO A 256 4.68 -2.12 -2.29
C PRO A 256 5.20 -1.62 -3.63
N TYR A 257 4.93 -2.37 -4.70
CA TYR A 257 5.25 -1.93 -6.07
C TYR A 257 4.17 -2.30 -7.08
N GLY A 258 3.14 -3.04 -6.66
CA GLY A 258 2.01 -3.36 -7.52
C GLY A 258 0.74 -3.67 -6.75
N ILE A 259 -0.39 -3.47 -7.41
CA ILE A 259 -1.72 -3.86 -6.96
C ILE A 259 -2.18 -4.99 -7.87
N LEU A 260 -2.55 -6.12 -7.27
CA LEU A 260 -3.08 -7.27 -7.98
C LEU A 260 -4.60 -7.29 -7.88
N LEU A 261 -5.24 -7.55 -9.01
CA LEU A 261 -6.69 -7.69 -9.13
C LEU A 261 -7.06 -9.01 -9.77
N LYS A 262 -8.01 -9.72 -9.16
CA LYS A 262 -8.62 -10.92 -9.74
C LYS A 262 -10.11 -10.75 -9.81
N GLU A 263 -10.66 -10.96 -11.00
CA GLU A 263 -12.11 -11.08 -11.18
C GLU A 263 -12.59 -12.38 -10.53
N MET A 264 -13.65 -12.30 -9.73
CA MET A 264 -14.18 -13.39 -8.89
C MET A 264 -15.41 -14.07 -9.50
#